data_AF-A0A6A5G6Y3-F1
#
_entry.id   AF-A0A6A5G6Y3-F1
#
_cell.length_a   1.000
_cell.length_b   1.000
_cell.length_c   1.000
_cell.angle_alpha   90.00
_cell.angle_beta   90.00
_cell.angle_gamma   90.00
#
_symmetry.space_group_name_H-M   'P 1'
#
loop_
_entity.id
_entity.type
_entity.pdbx_description
1 polymer ?
#
loop_
_entity_poly.entity_id
_entity_poly.type
_entity_poly.pdbx_seq_one_letter_code
_entity_poly.pdbx_strand_id
1 'polypeptide(L)'
;MLVTIMFGITAGLCVIPMASEPFRDWVYNNFWVYFIAIVVFLVVSIALSCCANLRRQFPINIILLTIFTISAAVMTMFITACYNVQSVLICLCITTVCSGSVIIFAMKSKSDLTSKIGIAFMLSMVLFSFGMFALIFTLIFKWYFLYSVYSGLAALLMMFYLAIDVQLLMGGRKYELSPEDYIFAAMEIFLDILNIFLMLLNIFGRGR
;
A
#
# COMPACT_ATOMS: atom_id res chain seq x y z
N MET A 1 10.37 -10.38 -7.96
CA MET A 1 9.51 -10.92 -9.03
C MET A 1 8.03 -10.86 -8.67
N LEU A 2 7.59 -11.47 -7.56
CA LEU A 2 6.17 -11.43 -7.13
C LEU A 2 5.61 -10.01 -7.01
N VAL A 3 6.28 -9.14 -6.24
CA VAL A 3 5.87 -7.74 -6.06
C VAL A 3 5.69 -7.00 -7.39
N THR A 4 6.60 -7.23 -8.35
CA THR A 4 6.53 -6.64 -9.70
C THR A 4 5.29 -7.11 -10.47
N ILE A 5 4.93 -8.39 -10.36
CA ILE A 5 3.71 -8.94 -10.96
C ILE A 5 2.47 -8.31 -10.31
N MET A 6 2.47 -8.17 -8.98
CA MET A 6 1.36 -7.56 -8.23
C MET A 6 1.12 -6.10 -8.63
N PHE A 7 2.19 -5.33 -8.78
CA PHE A 7 2.10 -3.96 -9.30
C PHE A 7 1.70 -3.92 -10.78
N GLY A 8 2.15 -4.87 -11.60
CA GLY A 8 1.71 -4.99 -12.99
C GLY A 8 0.21 -5.21 -13.11
N ILE A 9 -0.36 -6.11 -12.29
CA ILE A 9 -1.81 -6.33 -12.20
C ILE A 9 -2.51 -5.04 -11.77
N THR A 10 -2.03 -4.41 -10.69
CA THR A 10 -2.63 -3.18 -10.16
C THR A 10 -2.63 -2.05 -11.19
N ALA A 11 -1.49 -1.80 -11.84
CA ALA A 11 -1.37 -0.79 -12.88
C ALA A 11 -2.28 -1.10 -14.08
N GLY A 12 -2.33 -2.36 -14.51
CA GLY A 12 -3.20 -2.81 -15.61
C GLY A 12 -4.68 -2.52 -15.36
N LEU A 13 -5.18 -2.81 -14.15
CA LEU A 13 -6.56 -2.47 -13.79
C LEU A 13 -6.80 -0.96 -13.73
N CYS A 14 -5.86 -0.19 -13.17
CA CYS A 14 -5.99 1.27 -13.06
C CYS A 14 -6.04 1.97 -14.43
N VAL A 15 -5.43 1.42 -15.48
CA VAL A 15 -5.46 2.00 -16.83
C VAL A 15 -6.88 1.99 -17.43
N ILE A 16 -7.73 1.03 -17.09
CA ILE A 16 -9.06 0.85 -17.71
C ILE A 16 -9.96 2.10 -17.53
N PRO A 17 -10.23 2.59 -16.31
CA PRO A 17 -11.02 3.82 -16.11
C PRO A 17 -10.30 5.09 -16.59
N MET A 18 -8.97 5.07 -16.72
CA MET A 18 -8.19 6.20 -17.22
C MET A 18 -8.28 6.33 -18.75
N ALA A 19 -8.40 5.21 -19.45
CA ALA A 19 -8.48 5.16 -20.91
C ALA A 19 -9.91 5.26 -21.46
N SER A 20 -10.93 4.99 -20.64
CA SER A 20 -12.32 4.94 -21.10
C SER A 20 -13.28 5.66 -20.15
N GLU A 21 -13.86 6.77 -20.64
CA GLU A 21 -14.89 7.52 -19.89
C GLU A 21 -16.11 6.67 -19.53
N PRO A 22 -16.65 5.81 -20.42
CA PRO A 22 -17.80 4.97 -20.06
C PRO A 22 -17.52 4.01 -18.90
N PHE A 23 -16.28 3.50 -18.79
CA PHE A 23 -15.90 2.64 -17.68
C PHE A 23 -15.71 3.44 -16.40
N ARG A 24 -15.18 4.67 -16.49
CA ARG A 24 -15.10 5.58 -15.34
C ARG A 24 -16.50 5.89 -14.80
N ASP A 25 -17.49 6.10 -15.67
CA ASP A 25 -18.88 6.29 -15.27
C ASP A 25 -19.48 5.02 -14.64
N TRP A 26 -19.13 3.84 -15.15
CA TRP A 26 -19.51 2.58 -14.54
C TRP A 26 -18.96 2.44 -13.11
N VAL A 27 -17.70 2.85 -12.87
CA VAL A 27 -17.07 2.85 -11.54
C VAL A 27 -17.85 3.75 -10.57
N TYR A 28 -18.24 4.96 -10.99
CA TYR A 28 -19.03 5.86 -10.16
C TYR A 28 -20.41 5.30 -9.79
N ASN A 29 -21.05 4.59 -10.72
CA ASN A 29 -22.37 4.00 -10.49
C ASN A 29 -22.33 2.68 -9.69
N ASN A 30 -21.18 1.99 -9.64
CA ASN A 30 -21.04 0.67 -9.03
C ASN A 30 -20.10 0.65 -7.82
N PHE A 31 -20.20 1.69 -6.97
CA PHE A 31 -19.35 1.84 -5.79
C PHE A 31 -19.46 0.68 -4.77
N TRP A 32 -20.53 -0.13 -4.83
CA TRP A 32 -20.67 -1.35 -4.02
C TRP A 32 -19.55 -2.37 -4.26
N VAL A 33 -18.97 -2.42 -5.47
CA VAL A 33 -17.84 -3.30 -5.82
C VAL A 33 -16.60 -2.95 -5.00
N TYR A 34 -16.37 -1.67 -4.71
CA TYR A 34 -15.27 -1.22 -3.85
C TYR A 34 -15.38 -1.80 -2.44
N PHE A 35 -16.59 -1.81 -1.85
CA PHE A 35 -16.81 -2.39 -0.52
C PHE A 35 -16.62 -3.91 -0.50
N ILE A 36 -17.04 -4.62 -1.55
CA ILE A 36 -16.75 -6.05 -1.69
C ILE A 36 -15.25 -6.28 -1.75
N ALA A 37 -14.52 -5.49 -2.54
CA ALA A 37 -13.08 -5.58 -2.65
C ALA A 37 -12.39 -5.35 -1.30
N ILE A 38 -12.86 -4.40 -0.48
CA ILE A 38 -12.37 -4.20 0.90
C ILE A 38 -12.58 -5.45 1.75
N VAL A 39 -13.78 -6.04 1.74
CA VAL A 39 -14.08 -7.23 2.56
C VAL A 39 -13.19 -8.41 2.15
N VAL A 40 -13.07 -8.65 0.84
CA VAL A 40 -12.19 -9.70 0.31
C VAL A 40 -10.74 -9.44 0.69
N PHE A 41 -10.26 -8.21 0.49
CA PHE A 41 -8.91 -7.80 0.83
C PHE A 41 -8.61 -8.06 2.30
N LEU A 42 -9.48 -7.62 3.22
CA LEU A 42 -9.29 -7.79 4.66
C LEU A 42 -9.28 -9.26 5.07
N VAL A 43 -10.26 -10.05 4.61
CA VAL A 43 -10.36 -11.47 4.95
C VAL A 43 -9.12 -12.23 4.48
N VAL A 44 -8.68 -12.01 3.24
CA VAL A 44 -7.51 -12.70 2.69
C VAL A 44 -6.21 -12.21 3.34
N SER A 45 -6.08 -10.92 3.63
CA SER A 45 -4.92 -10.37 4.35
C SER A 45 -4.79 -11.01 5.72
N ILE A 46 -5.89 -11.06 6.50
CA ILE A 46 -5.90 -11.69 7.83
C ILE A 46 -5.56 -13.18 7.71
N ALA A 47 -6.11 -13.89 6.73
CA ALA A 47 -5.81 -15.30 6.51
C ALA A 47 -4.32 -15.53 6.21
N LEU A 48 -3.69 -14.70 5.37
CA LEU A 48 -2.27 -14.81 5.03
C LEU A 48 -1.35 -14.41 6.20
N SER A 49 -1.72 -13.39 6.99
CA SER A 49 -0.93 -12.93 8.14
C SER A 49 -1.01 -13.91 9.32
N CYS A 50 -2.22 -14.39 9.66
CA CYS A 50 -2.44 -15.19 10.86
C CYS A 50 -2.25 -16.70 10.65
N CYS A 51 -2.43 -17.22 9.43
CA CYS A 51 -2.37 -18.66 9.17
C CYS A 51 -1.09 -19.06 8.41
N ALA A 52 -0.07 -19.48 9.15
CA ALA A 52 1.20 -19.95 8.57
C ALA A 52 1.02 -21.12 7.58
N ASN A 53 0.04 -22.00 7.84
CA ASN A 53 -0.27 -23.12 6.92
C ASN A 53 -0.70 -22.62 5.54
N LEU A 54 -1.56 -21.59 5.49
CA LEU A 54 -2.10 -21.07 4.23
C LEU A 54 -1.05 -20.36 3.40
N ARG A 55 -0.13 -19.62 4.03
CA ARG A 55 0.93 -18.88 3.32
C ARG A 55 2.08 -19.77 2.85
N ARG A 56 2.30 -20.93 3.48
CA ARG A 56 3.39 -21.87 3.13
C ARG A 56 2.96 -23.02 2.21
N GLN A 57 1.66 -23.30 2.10
CA GLN A 57 1.16 -24.43 1.30
C GLN A 57 0.91 -24.04 -0.16
N PHE A 58 1.66 -24.67 -1.08
CA PHE A 58 1.38 -24.60 -2.52
C PHE A 58 0.24 -25.55 -2.91
N PRO A 59 -0.71 -25.17 -3.79
CA PRO A 59 -0.80 -23.90 -4.53
C PRO A 59 -1.66 -22.82 -3.82
N ILE A 60 -2.19 -23.12 -2.63
CA ILE A 60 -3.15 -22.26 -1.90
C ILE A 60 -2.56 -20.85 -1.67
N ASN A 61 -1.28 -20.78 -1.31
CA ASN A 61 -0.59 -19.53 -1.04
C ASN A 61 -0.59 -18.56 -2.24
N ILE A 62 -0.36 -19.05 -3.46
CA ILE A 62 -0.38 -18.25 -4.69
C ILE A 62 -1.81 -17.84 -5.06
N ILE A 63 -2.78 -18.73 -4.86
CA ILE A 63 -4.20 -18.42 -5.10
C ILE A 63 -4.65 -17.27 -4.18
N LEU A 64 -4.38 -17.38 -2.89
CA LEU A 64 -4.70 -16.35 -1.91
C LEU A 64 -3.96 -15.04 -2.21
N LEU A 65 -2.67 -15.09 -2.55
CA LEU A 65 -1.91 -13.90 -2.94
C LEU A 65 -2.51 -13.22 -4.18
N THR A 66 -2.99 -14.00 -5.15
CA THR A 66 -3.63 -13.48 -6.36
C THR A 66 -4.95 -12.81 -6.04
N ILE A 67 -5.80 -13.43 -5.21
CA ILE A 67 -7.08 -12.85 -4.76
C ILE A 67 -6.81 -11.54 -4.00
N PHE A 68 -5.86 -11.55 -3.08
CA PHE A 68 -5.39 -10.36 -2.36
C PHE A 68 -4.98 -9.25 -3.34
N THR A 69 -4.15 -9.58 -4.32
CA THR A 69 -3.65 -8.62 -5.32
C THR A 69 -4.79 -8.03 -6.16
N ILE A 70 -5.71 -8.87 -6.65
CA ILE A 70 -6.85 -8.41 -7.45
C ILE A 70 -7.76 -7.51 -6.61
N SER A 71 -8.03 -7.88 -5.35
CA SER A 71 -8.85 -7.05 -4.46
C SER A 71 -8.22 -5.67 -4.21
N ALA A 72 -6.90 -5.62 -3.95
CA ALA A 72 -6.16 -4.37 -3.80
C ALA A 72 -6.12 -3.54 -5.10
N ALA A 73 -5.98 -4.21 -6.24
CA ALA A 73 -5.99 -3.59 -7.56
C ALA A 73 -7.35 -2.96 -7.87
N VAL A 74 -8.45 -3.67 -7.59
CA VAL A 74 -9.81 -3.13 -7.73
C VAL A 74 -10.01 -1.93 -6.81
N MET A 75 -9.60 -2.02 -5.53
CA MET A 75 -9.69 -0.88 -4.61
C MET A 75 -8.94 0.35 -5.16
N THR A 76 -7.73 0.14 -5.67
CA THR A 76 -6.89 1.22 -6.21
C THR A 76 -7.45 1.78 -7.53
N MET A 77 -8.02 0.94 -8.38
CA MET A 77 -8.72 1.36 -9.60
C MET A 77 -9.90 2.28 -9.29
N PHE A 78 -10.71 1.92 -8.29
CA PHE A 78 -11.83 2.77 -7.84
C PHE A 78 -11.34 4.11 -7.27
N ILE A 79 -10.27 4.09 -6.47
CA ILE A 79 -9.70 5.33 -5.91
C ILE A 79 -9.14 6.21 -7.03
N THR A 80 -8.32 5.66 -7.92
CA THR A 80 -7.65 6.42 -9.00
C THR A 80 -8.63 6.96 -10.05
N ALA A 81 -9.78 6.31 -10.25
CA ALA A 81 -10.86 6.82 -11.10
C ALA A 81 -11.41 8.18 -10.63
N CYS A 82 -11.30 8.49 -9.34
CA CYS A 82 -11.72 9.76 -8.74
C CYS A 82 -10.68 10.89 -8.90
N TYR A 83 -9.53 10.61 -9.51
CA TYR A 83 -8.44 11.56 -9.68
C TYR A 83 -8.12 11.80 -11.15
N ASN A 84 -7.52 12.95 -11.44
CA ASN A 84 -7.03 13.26 -12.78
C ASN A 84 -5.87 12.34 -13.17
N VAL A 85 -5.87 11.90 -14.44
CA VAL A 85 -4.84 11.01 -15.00
C VAL A 85 -3.44 11.57 -14.79
N GLN A 86 -3.26 12.87 -15.01
CA GLN A 86 -1.98 13.56 -14.81
C GLN A 86 -1.48 13.45 -13.37
N SER A 87 -2.35 13.68 -12.38
CA SER A 87 -1.98 13.57 -10.97
C SER A 87 -1.62 12.14 -10.57
N VAL A 88 -2.38 11.15 -11.07
CA VAL A 88 -2.10 9.73 -10.83
C VAL A 88 -0.72 9.35 -11.38
N LEU A 89 -0.38 9.76 -12.60
CA LEU A 89 0.92 9.48 -13.23
C LEU A 89 2.08 10.15 -12.47
N ILE A 90 1.91 11.40 -12.05
CA ILE A 90 2.93 12.10 -11.25
C ILE A 90 3.17 11.37 -9.92
N CYS A 91 2.10 11.01 -9.21
CA CYS A 91 2.21 10.25 -7.96
C CYS A 91 2.89 8.90 -8.17
N LEU A 92 2.57 8.19 -9.25
CA LEU A 92 3.21 6.92 -9.59
C LEU A 92 4.71 7.08 -9.82
N CYS A 93 5.13 8.12 -10.54
CA CYS A 93 6.54 8.45 -10.75
C CYS A 93 7.26 8.74 -9.42
N ILE A 94 6.67 9.59 -8.58
CA ILE A 94 7.25 9.94 -7.26
C ILE A 94 7.37 8.69 -6.39
N THR A 95 6.31 7.88 -6.27
CA THR A 95 6.34 6.63 -5.50
C THR A 95 7.44 5.70 -6.00
N THR A 96 7.57 5.52 -7.31
CA THR A 96 8.56 4.62 -7.90
C THR A 96 9.99 5.06 -7.57
N VAL A 97 10.28 6.36 -7.70
CA VAL A 97 11.60 6.91 -7.37
C VAL A 97 11.88 6.80 -5.87
N CYS A 98 10.94 7.20 -5.01
CA CYS A 98 11.12 7.17 -3.56
C CYS A 98 11.26 5.74 -3.04
N SER A 99 10.37 4.83 -3.42
CA SER A 99 10.41 3.42 -3.01
C SER A 99 11.67 2.72 -3.53
N GLY A 100 12.04 2.91 -4.80
CA GLY A 100 13.27 2.38 -5.36
C GLY A 100 14.51 2.87 -4.62
N SER A 101 14.57 4.16 -4.29
CA SER A 101 15.67 4.74 -3.50
C SER A 101 15.77 4.15 -2.11
N VAL A 102 14.63 3.99 -1.42
CA VAL A 102 14.54 3.38 -0.09
C VAL A 102 14.95 1.92 -0.12
N ILE A 103 14.51 1.14 -1.12
CA ILE A 103 14.88 -0.26 -1.29
C ILE A 103 16.41 -0.37 -1.48
N ILE A 104 16.99 0.42 -2.39
CA ILE A 104 18.45 0.43 -2.62
C ILE A 104 19.20 0.79 -1.34
N PHE A 105 18.74 1.81 -0.63
CA PHE A 105 19.31 2.21 0.65
C PHE A 105 19.24 1.07 1.68
N ALA A 106 18.09 0.45 1.87
CA ALA A 106 17.88 -0.66 2.80
C ALA A 106 18.80 -1.84 2.48
N MET A 107 18.99 -2.15 1.20
CA MET A 107 19.87 -3.22 0.73
C MET A 107 21.36 -2.95 0.97
N LYS A 108 21.80 -1.70 0.89
CA LYS A 108 23.21 -1.32 1.04
C LYS A 108 23.58 -0.86 2.45
N SER A 109 22.59 -0.47 3.25
CA SER A 109 22.80 0.09 4.57
C SER A 109 23.42 -0.94 5.53
N LYS A 110 24.49 -0.55 6.21
CA LYS A 110 25.07 -1.36 7.30
C LYS A 110 24.31 -1.20 8.62
N SER A 111 23.47 -0.17 8.75
CA SER A 111 22.64 0.04 9.93
C SER A 111 21.48 -0.94 9.99
N ASP A 112 21.30 -1.58 11.13
CA ASP A 112 20.18 -2.49 11.38
C ASP A 112 18.92 -1.69 11.78
N LEU A 113 18.01 -1.46 10.82
CA LEU A 113 16.74 -0.78 11.05
C LEU A 113 15.71 -1.70 11.70
N THR A 114 15.84 -3.02 11.55
CA THR A 114 14.93 -3.99 12.18
C THR A 114 14.97 -3.88 13.71
N SER A 115 16.13 -3.50 14.26
CA SER A 115 16.27 -3.20 15.70
C SER A 115 15.38 -2.04 16.19
N LYS A 116 14.91 -1.18 15.28
CA LYS A 116 14.11 0.03 15.55
C LYS A 116 12.61 -0.17 15.32
N ILE A 117 12.15 -1.39 15.10
CA ILE A 117 10.72 -1.71 14.92
C ILE A 117 9.86 -1.14 16.07
N GLY A 118 10.36 -1.16 17.31
CA GLY A 118 9.64 -0.56 18.45
C GLY A 118 9.38 0.94 18.30
N ILE A 119 10.32 1.69 17.71
CA ILE A 119 10.14 3.12 17.43
C ILE A 119 9.12 3.30 16.30
N ALA A 120 9.20 2.49 15.24
CA ALA A 120 8.23 2.52 14.15
C ALA A 120 6.80 2.27 14.67
N PHE A 121 6.63 1.28 15.56
CA PHE A 121 5.36 0.98 16.21
C PHE A 121 4.83 2.16 17.03
N MET A 122 5.66 2.80 17.85
CA MET A 122 5.25 3.99 18.61
C MET A 122 4.81 5.15 17.70
N LEU A 123 5.57 5.41 16.63
CA LEU A 123 5.21 6.42 15.63
C LEU A 123 3.90 6.07 14.92
N SER A 124 3.65 4.79 14.63
CA SER A 124 2.40 4.32 14.01
C SER A 124 1.19 4.57 14.91
N MET A 125 1.31 4.37 16.23
CA MET A 125 0.23 4.63 17.19
C MET A 125 -0.10 6.12 17.31
N VAL A 126 0.93 6.97 17.29
CA VAL A 126 0.75 8.43 17.25
C VAL A 126 0.05 8.84 15.95
N LEU A 127 0.52 8.33 14.80
CA LEU A 127 -0.08 8.65 13.51
C LEU A 127 -1.49 8.11 13.36
N PHE A 128 -1.80 6.93 13.90
CA PHE A 128 -3.16 6.40 13.92
C PHE A 128 -4.10 7.34 14.69
N SER A 129 -3.68 7.77 15.89
CA SER A 129 -4.45 8.73 16.70
C SER A 129 -4.65 10.06 15.97
N PHE A 130 -3.59 10.62 15.39
CA PHE A 130 -3.67 11.84 14.59
C PHE A 130 -4.57 11.69 13.35
N GLY A 131 -4.51 10.54 12.68
CA GLY A 131 -5.34 10.22 11.52
C GLY A 131 -6.83 10.18 11.86
N MET A 132 -7.20 9.62 13.01
CA MET A 132 -8.57 9.64 13.51
C MET A 132 -9.08 11.07 13.73
N PHE A 133 -8.27 11.93 14.37
CA PHE A 133 -8.61 13.34 14.51
C PHE A 133 -8.69 14.04 13.16
N ALA A 134 -7.72 13.85 12.26
CA ALA A 134 -7.70 14.45 10.94
C ALA A 134 -8.93 14.06 10.10
N LEU A 135 -9.38 12.82 10.21
CA LEU A 135 -10.59 12.32 9.56
C LEU A 135 -11.85 13.00 10.11
N ILE A 136 -12.02 13.06 11.43
CA ILE A 136 -13.18 13.73 12.07
C ILE A 136 -13.24 15.19 11.64
N PHE A 137 -12.11 15.90 11.67
CA PHE A 137 -12.05 17.30 11.27
C PHE A 137 -12.31 17.52 9.78
N THR A 138 -11.89 16.59 8.94
CA THR A 138 -12.19 16.63 7.50
C THR A 138 -13.67 16.41 7.23
N LEU A 139 -14.31 15.45 7.91
CA LEU A 139 -15.73 15.16 7.70
C LEU A 139 -16.66 16.25 8.25
N ILE A 140 -16.38 16.76 9.46
CA ILE A 140 -17.25 17.73 10.13
C ILE A 140 -16.95 19.17 9.68
N PHE A 141 -15.68 19.56 9.68
CA PHE A 141 -15.26 20.94 9.44
C PHE A 141 -14.73 21.18 8.01
N LYS A 142 -14.72 20.16 7.15
CA LYS A 142 -14.19 20.22 5.78
C LYS A 142 -12.75 20.74 5.70
N TRP A 143 -11.95 20.47 6.74
CA TRP A 143 -10.58 20.96 6.82
C TRP A 143 -9.57 20.04 6.12
N TYR A 144 -9.60 20.02 4.79
CA TYR A 144 -8.82 19.09 3.97
C TYR A 144 -7.29 19.23 4.13
N PHE A 145 -6.79 20.41 4.50
CA PHE A 145 -5.36 20.64 4.71
C PHE A 145 -4.78 19.74 5.82
N LEU A 146 -5.52 19.54 6.91
CA LEU A 146 -5.08 18.69 8.02
C LEU A 146 -4.87 17.22 7.57
N TYR A 147 -5.76 16.73 6.71
CA TYR A 147 -5.65 15.40 6.13
C TYR A 147 -4.48 15.27 5.15
N SER A 148 -4.15 16.33 4.40
CA SER A 148 -2.95 16.36 3.56
C SER A 148 -1.67 16.30 4.39
N VAL A 149 -1.61 16.99 5.54
CA VAL A 149 -0.48 16.89 6.48
C VAL A 149 -0.36 15.46 7.03
N TYR A 150 -1.47 14.85 7.45
CA TYR A 150 -1.51 13.44 7.86
C TYR A 150 -0.96 12.52 6.76
N SER A 151 -1.40 12.70 5.53
CA SER A 151 -0.97 11.88 4.38
C SER A 151 0.54 11.99 4.15
N GLY A 152 1.13 13.19 4.30
CA GLY A 152 2.57 13.38 4.18
C GLY A 152 3.37 12.67 5.27
N LEU A 153 2.94 12.78 6.53
CA LEU A 153 3.58 12.08 7.65
C LEU A 153 3.43 10.56 7.54
N ALA A 154 2.26 10.08 7.12
CA ALA A 154 2.01 8.67 6.88
C ALA A 154 2.89 8.13 5.75
N ALA A 155 3.06 8.87 4.65
CA ALA A 155 3.95 8.48 3.56
C ALA A 155 5.42 8.35 4.02
N LEU A 156 5.90 9.29 4.84
CA LEU A 156 7.25 9.22 5.42
C LEU A 156 7.42 8.00 6.35
N LEU A 157 6.41 7.70 7.17
CA LEU A 157 6.44 6.52 8.04
C LEU A 157 6.42 5.23 7.21
N MET A 158 5.61 5.16 6.14
CA MET A 158 5.57 3.99 5.24
C MET A 158 6.89 3.79 4.49
N MET A 159 7.60 4.86 4.12
CA MET A 159 8.97 4.73 3.59
C MET A 159 9.94 4.14 4.63
N PHE A 160 9.74 4.42 5.92
CA PHE A 160 10.53 3.80 6.99
C PHE A 160 10.20 2.32 7.18
N TYR A 161 8.91 1.95 7.12
CA TYR A 161 8.48 0.54 7.11
C TYR A 161 9.04 -0.22 5.90
N LEU A 162 8.98 0.36 4.71
CA LEU A 162 9.55 -0.25 3.50
C LEU A 162 11.04 -0.57 3.67
N ALA A 163 11.80 0.31 4.34
CA ALA A 163 13.20 0.06 4.63
C ALA A 163 13.40 -1.10 5.61
N ILE A 164 12.55 -1.20 6.64
CA ILE A 164 12.56 -2.29 7.63
C ILE A 164 12.20 -3.61 6.94
N ASP A 165 11.13 -3.65 6.16
CA ASP A 165 10.61 -4.87 5.55
C ASP A 165 11.55 -5.42 4.48
N VAL A 166 12.22 -4.56 3.72
CA VAL A 166 13.31 -4.96 2.82
C VAL A 166 14.46 -5.58 3.62
N GLN A 167 14.83 -5.04 4.78
CA GLN A 167 15.88 -5.63 5.62
C GLN A 167 15.46 -6.94 6.27
N LEU A 168 14.19 -7.07 6.70
CA LEU A 168 13.63 -8.32 7.22
C LEU A 168 13.66 -9.42 6.15
N LEU A 169 13.37 -9.07 4.89
CA LEU A 169 13.43 -9.99 3.75
C LEU A 169 14.87 -10.42 3.42
N MET A 170 15.84 -9.50 3.49
CA MET A 170 17.24 -9.82 3.16
C MET A 170 17.93 -10.70 4.21
N GLY A 171 17.45 -10.68 5.45
CA GLY A 171 18.04 -11.43 6.56
C GLY A 171 19.42 -10.95 6.99
N GLY A 172 20.04 -11.68 7.93
CA GLY A 172 21.37 -11.35 8.45
C GLY A 172 21.39 -10.16 9.41
N ARG A 173 20.24 -9.84 10.01
CA ARG A 173 20.02 -8.75 10.98
C ARG A 173 19.35 -9.30 12.24
N LYS A 174 19.08 -8.44 13.23
CA LYS A 174 18.48 -8.85 14.50
C LYS A 174 17.14 -9.58 14.33
N TYR A 175 16.33 -9.13 13.38
CA TYR A 175 15.11 -9.83 12.97
C TYR A 175 15.23 -10.19 11.49
N GLU A 176 14.82 -11.40 11.15
CA GLU A 176 14.81 -11.90 9.78
C GLU A 176 13.59 -12.77 9.55
N LEU A 177 13.07 -12.75 8.33
CA LEU A 177 11.94 -13.57 7.95
C LEU A 177 12.41 -14.96 7.53
N SER A 178 11.62 -16.00 7.86
CA SER A 178 11.87 -17.33 7.33
C SER A 178 11.79 -17.31 5.80
N PRO A 179 12.71 -17.98 5.08
CA PRO A 179 12.64 -18.09 3.61
C PRO A 179 11.32 -18.68 3.09
N GLU A 180 10.63 -19.47 3.92
CA GLU A 180 9.32 -20.05 3.62
C GLU A 180 8.18 -19.01 3.60
N ASP A 181 8.39 -17.84 4.21
CA ASP A 181 7.39 -16.78 4.37
C ASP A 181 7.49 -15.70 3.26
N TYR A 182 8.01 -16.05 2.09
CA TYR A 182 8.17 -15.13 0.95
C TYR A 182 6.85 -14.50 0.46
N ILE A 183 5.71 -15.18 0.65
CA ILE A 183 4.37 -14.65 0.33
C ILE A 183 4.04 -13.48 1.26
N PHE A 184 4.30 -13.64 2.55
CA PHE A 184 4.08 -12.60 3.55
C PHE A 184 5.00 -11.40 3.27
N ALA A 185 6.28 -11.64 2.98
CA ALA A 185 7.19 -10.56 2.61
C ALA A 185 6.75 -9.80 1.35
N ALA A 186 6.28 -10.52 0.32
CA ALA A 186 5.80 -9.88 -0.90
C ALA A 186 4.54 -9.05 -0.65
N MET A 187 3.65 -9.52 0.23
CA MET A 187 2.44 -8.82 0.65
C MET A 187 2.78 -7.50 1.38
N GLU A 188 3.66 -7.54 2.39
CA GLU A 188 4.05 -6.35 3.15
C GLU A 188 4.73 -5.29 2.26
N ILE A 189 5.72 -5.68 1.45
CA ILE A 189 6.41 -4.74 0.53
C ILE A 189 5.42 -4.15 -0.49
N PHE A 190 4.47 -4.94 -0.98
CA PHE A 190 3.42 -4.45 -1.88
C PHE A 190 2.54 -3.41 -1.18
N LEU A 191 2.11 -3.68 0.05
CA LEU A 191 1.27 -2.75 0.81
C LEU A 191 1.98 -1.46 1.16
N ASP A 192 3.25 -1.51 1.55
CA ASP A 192 4.03 -0.31 1.84
C ASP A 192 4.09 0.62 0.63
N ILE A 193 4.47 0.10 -0.53
CA ILE A 193 4.59 0.89 -1.76
C ILE A 193 3.22 1.38 -2.22
N LEU A 194 2.17 0.54 -2.13
CA LEU A 194 0.81 0.93 -2.49
C LEU A 194 0.28 2.05 -1.56
N ASN A 195 0.53 1.96 -0.26
CA ASN A 195 0.14 2.98 0.71
C ASN A 195 0.90 4.28 0.49
N ILE A 196 2.21 4.24 0.20
CA ILE A 196 2.97 5.43 -0.19
C ILE A 196 2.31 6.11 -1.40
N PHE A 197 1.94 5.34 -2.42
CA PHE A 197 1.21 5.87 -3.59
C PHE A 197 -0.13 6.52 -3.22
N LEU A 198 -0.97 5.85 -2.45
CA LEU A 198 -2.28 6.37 -2.05
C LEU A 198 -2.18 7.62 -1.16
N MET A 199 -1.16 7.69 -0.30
CA MET A 199 -0.90 8.88 0.52
C MET A 199 -0.41 10.05 -0.33
N LEU A 200 0.50 9.83 -1.27
CA LEU A 200 0.94 10.86 -2.21
C LEU A 200 -0.21 11.33 -3.12
N LEU A 201 -1.08 10.42 -3.55
CA LEU A 201 -2.27 10.76 -4.34
C LEU A 201 -3.26 11.63 -3.55
N ASN A 202 -3.39 11.45 -2.24
CA ASN A 202 -4.19 12.36 -1.41
C ASN A 202 -3.61 13.78 -1.31
N ILE A 203 -2.28 13.92 -1.42
CA ILE A 203 -1.60 15.22 -1.35
C ILE A 203 -1.67 15.93 -2.70
N PHE A 204 -1.25 15.27 -3.78
CA PHE A 204 -1.08 15.88 -5.10
C PHE A 204 -2.31 15.71 -6.01
N GLY A 205 -3.16 14.73 -5.74
CA GLY A 205 -4.36 14.45 -6.54
C GLY A 205 -5.50 15.45 -6.31
N ARG A 206 -5.51 16.17 -5.19
CA ARG A 206 -6.56 17.16 -4.87
C ARG A 206 -6.31 18.55 -5.49
N GLY A 207 -5.30 18.69 -6.35
CA GLY A 207 -5.07 19.89 -7.15
C GLY A 207 -6.13 20.02 -8.24
N ARG A 208 -6.98 21.06 -8.08
CA ARG A 208 -8.07 21.53 -8.95
C ARG A 208 -7.98 21.13 -10.43
#